data_AF-A0A2D6LI34-F1
#
_entry.id   AF-A0A2D6LI34-F1
#
_cell.length_a   1.000
_cell.length_b   1.000
_cell.length_c   1.000
_cell.angle_alpha   90.00
_cell.angle_beta   90.00
_cell.angle_gamma   90.00
#
_symmetry.space_group_name_H-M   'P 1'
#
loop_
_entity.id
_entity.type
_entity.pdbx_description
1 polymer ?
#
loop_
_entity_poly.entity_id
_entity_poly.type
_entity_poly.pdbx_seq_one_letter_code
_entity_poly.pdbx_strand_id
1 'polypeptide(L)'
;MKMEINDNNSDKRTKNHNVSKQQYFLTAEALLKYLLGKNERITTLILCKNMDCDLITTDYELYQAFGSIKKYDNVTKAKLVKLFENVDILSHRKERGKEKKILTHERVEQLRNKSLGDDKNE
;
A
#
# COMPACT_ATOMS: atom_id res chain seq x y z
N MET A 1 -35.52 -10.90 18.73
CA MET A 1 -36.07 -9.80 17.91
C MET A 1 -35.76 -10.15 16.45
N LYS A 2 -36.80 -10.35 15.64
CA LYS A 2 -36.75 -10.81 14.24
C LYS A 2 -36.53 -9.62 13.29
N MET A 3 -35.78 -9.82 12.21
CA MET A 3 -36.30 -9.65 10.83
C MET A 3 -35.26 -10.16 9.81
N GLU A 4 -35.60 -11.28 9.18
CA GLU A 4 -35.14 -11.62 7.83
C GLU A 4 -35.96 -10.80 6.82
N ILE A 5 -35.33 -10.39 5.72
CA ILE A 5 -36.03 -10.04 4.48
C ILE A 5 -35.36 -10.85 3.37
N ASN A 6 -36.14 -11.76 2.81
CA ASN A 6 -35.89 -12.45 1.55
C ASN A 6 -36.90 -11.85 0.55
N ASP A 7 -36.46 -11.56 -0.68
CA ASP A 7 -37.17 -11.98 -1.91
C ASP A 7 -36.56 -11.40 -3.21
N ASN A 8 -36.07 -12.34 -4.02
CA ASN A 8 -36.35 -12.57 -5.44
C ASN A 8 -35.97 -11.53 -6.53
N ASN A 9 -34.90 -11.90 -7.24
CA ASN A 9 -34.85 -12.16 -8.70
C ASN A 9 -35.46 -11.12 -9.67
N SER A 10 -34.60 -10.43 -10.42
CA SER A 10 -34.80 -10.29 -11.87
C SER A 10 -33.49 -10.09 -12.62
N ASP A 11 -33.35 -10.95 -13.63
CA ASP A 11 -32.32 -11.11 -14.62
C ASP A 11 -32.10 -9.84 -15.46
N LYS A 12 -30.90 -9.24 -15.38
CA LYS A 12 -30.27 -8.51 -16.49
C LYS A 12 -28.77 -8.77 -16.46
N ARG A 13 -28.33 -9.72 -17.28
CA ARG A 13 -26.92 -9.87 -17.70
C ARG A 13 -26.47 -8.63 -18.48
N THR A 14 -26.16 -7.55 -17.77
CA THR A 14 -25.28 -6.52 -18.31
C THR A 14 -23.87 -7.09 -18.35
N LYS A 15 -23.39 -7.35 -19.57
CA LYS A 15 -21.98 -7.60 -19.86
C LYS A 15 -21.19 -6.38 -19.36
N ASN A 16 -20.73 -6.43 -18.11
CA ASN A 16 -19.76 -5.47 -17.63
C ASN A 16 -18.50 -5.68 -18.47
N HIS A 17 -18.17 -4.71 -19.31
CA HIS A 17 -16.82 -4.49 -19.76
C HIS A 17 -15.98 -4.28 -18.50
N ASN A 18 -15.47 -5.36 -17.93
CA ASN A 18 -14.48 -5.33 -16.87
C ASN A 18 -13.20 -4.81 -17.51
N VAL A 19 -13.10 -3.48 -17.62
CA VAL A 19 -11.80 -2.84 -17.73
C VAL A 19 -11.10 -3.20 -16.43
N SER A 20 -10.24 -4.22 -16.47
CA SER A 20 -9.48 -4.63 -15.30
C SER A 20 -8.62 -3.44 -14.90
N LYS A 21 -8.99 -2.75 -13.82
CA LYS A 21 -8.14 -1.72 -13.25
C LYS A 21 -6.78 -2.32 -12.95
N GLN A 22 -5.73 -1.63 -13.34
CA GLN A 22 -4.38 -2.14 -13.13
C GLN A 22 -4.06 -2.05 -11.63
N GLN A 23 -3.87 -3.19 -10.99
CA GLN A 23 -3.55 -3.24 -9.58
C GLN A 23 -2.03 -3.20 -9.38
N TYR A 24 -1.56 -2.27 -8.53
CA TYR A 24 -0.15 -2.14 -8.18
C TYR A 24 0.06 -2.44 -6.70
N PHE A 25 0.99 -3.35 -6.43
CA PHE A 25 1.39 -3.68 -5.07
C PHE A 25 2.55 -2.79 -4.59
N LEU A 26 2.35 -2.05 -3.52
CA LEU A 26 3.37 -1.23 -2.88
C LEU A 26 4.17 -2.05 -1.87
N THR A 27 5.46 -2.22 -2.12
CA THR A 27 6.41 -2.86 -1.21
C THR A 27 6.83 -1.92 -0.08
N ALA A 28 7.43 -2.45 0.98
CA ALA A 28 7.98 -1.68 2.08
C ALA A 28 9.01 -0.64 1.61
N GLU A 29 9.77 -0.93 0.56
CA GLU A 29 10.70 0.01 -0.07
C GLU A 29 9.94 1.18 -0.72
N ALA A 30 8.92 0.89 -1.53
CA ALA A 30 8.12 1.93 -2.17
C ALA A 30 7.42 2.83 -1.14
N LEU A 31 6.86 2.21 -0.09
CA LEU A 31 6.25 2.91 1.03
C LEU A 31 7.27 3.78 1.78
N LEU A 32 8.48 3.28 2.03
CA LEU A 32 9.52 4.05 2.69
C LEU A 32 9.98 5.23 1.82
N LYS A 33 10.21 5.02 0.51
CA LYS A 33 10.51 6.09 -0.45
C LYS A 33 9.45 7.18 -0.44
N TYR A 34 8.17 6.83 -0.42
CA TYR A 34 7.06 7.79 -0.29
C TYR A 34 7.12 8.59 1.01
N LEU A 35 7.20 7.89 2.15
CA LEU A 35 7.19 8.51 3.48
C LEU A 35 8.37 9.48 3.63
N LEU A 36 9.55 9.10 3.15
CA LEU A 36 10.76 9.92 3.16
C LEU A 36 10.79 10.98 2.05
N GLY A 37 9.88 10.94 1.08
CA GLY A 37 9.82 11.89 -0.03
C GLY A 37 11.01 11.77 -0.98
N LYS A 38 11.49 10.55 -1.19
CA LYS A 38 12.69 10.23 -1.96
C LYS A 38 12.43 9.74 -3.37
N ASN A 39 11.15 9.57 -3.74
CA ASN A 39 10.76 9.22 -5.10
C ASN A 39 9.50 10.00 -5.49
N GLU A 40 9.65 10.92 -6.45
CA GLU A 40 8.57 11.80 -6.89
C GLU A 40 7.46 11.01 -7.59
N ARG A 41 7.82 10.03 -8.43
CA ARG A 41 6.85 9.20 -9.17
C ARG A 41 5.92 8.44 -8.23
N ILE A 42 6.46 7.77 -7.21
CA ILE A 42 5.68 7.07 -6.19
C ILE A 42 4.84 8.08 -5.38
N THR A 43 5.41 9.25 -5.09
CA THR A 43 4.69 10.31 -4.37
C THR A 43 3.46 10.79 -5.14
N THR A 44 3.62 11.10 -6.42
CA THR A 44 2.50 11.49 -7.30
C THR A 44 1.48 10.37 -7.42
N LEU A 45 1.93 9.13 -7.58
CA LEU A 45 1.04 7.97 -7.69
C LEU A 45 0.13 7.84 -6.46
N ILE A 46 0.70 7.93 -5.26
CA ILE A 46 -0.05 7.80 -4.00
C ILE A 46 -0.90 9.04 -3.73
N LEU A 47 -0.41 10.26 -4.01
CA LEU A 47 -1.17 11.48 -3.71
C LEU A 47 -2.35 11.71 -4.65
N CYS A 48 -2.17 11.48 -5.95
CA CYS A 48 -3.15 11.86 -6.97
C CYS A 48 -4.16 10.75 -7.31
N LYS A 49 -3.90 9.49 -6.92
CA LYS A 49 -4.72 8.30 -7.21
C LYS A 49 -5.37 8.33 -8.61
N ASN A 50 -4.65 7.84 -9.62
CA ASN A 50 -5.24 7.68 -10.96
C ASN A 50 -6.45 6.75 -10.89
N MET A 51 -7.58 7.16 -11.47
CA MET A 51 -8.85 6.40 -11.42
C MET A 51 -8.76 4.99 -12.01
N ASP A 52 -7.75 4.76 -12.86
CA ASP A 52 -7.52 3.53 -13.61
C ASP A 52 -6.59 2.53 -12.89
N CYS A 53 -6.04 2.90 -11.73
CA CYS A 53 -5.17 2.00 -10.96
C CYS A 53 -5.57 1.90 -9.50
N ASP A 54 -5.56 0.67 -8.98
CA ASP A 54 -5.75 0.40 -7.56
C ASP A 54 -4.39 0.14 -6.91
N LEU A 55 -4.08 0.88 -5.85
CA LEU A 55 -2.85 0.70 -5.08
C LEU A 55 -3.17 -0.19 -3.89
N ILE A 56 -2.45 -1.29 -3.75
CA ILE A 56 -2.64 -2.22 -2.63
C ILE A 56 -1.32 -2.43 -1.90
N THR A 57 -1.39 -2.77 -0.62
CA THR A 57 -0.24 -3.23 0.16
C THR A 57 -0.69 -4.21 1.23
N THR A 58 0.24 -4.69 2.07
CA THR A 58 -0.12 -5.41 3.29
C THR A 58 0.29 -4.66 4.54
N ASP A 59 -0.41 -4.92 5.63
CA ASP A 59 -0.05 -4.47 6.97
C ASP A 59 1.38 -4.87 7.40
N TYR A 60 1.98 -5.90 6.80
CA TYR A 60 3.37 -6.28 7.02
C TYR A 60 4.37 -5.40 6.25
N GLU A 61 4.05 -4.97 5.04
CA GLU A 61 4.89 -4.03 4.29
C GLU A 61 4.88 -2.64 4.97
N LEU A 62 3.72 -2.22 5.48
CA LEU A 62 3.62 -1.00 6.30
C LEU A 62 4.42 -1.12 7.60
N TYR A 63 4.33 -2.25 8.30
CA TYR A 63 5.11 -2.50 9.51
C TYR A 63 6.62 -2.36 9.25
N GLN A 64 7.12 -2.97 8.16
CA GLN A 64 8.52 -2.87 7.77
C GLN A 64 8.92 -1.43 7.43
N ALA A 65 8.11 -0.73 6.64
CA ALA A 65 8.38 0.66 6.25
C ALA A 65 8.39 1.59 7.47
N PHE A 66 7.36 1.53 8.31
CA PHE A 66 7.26 2.35 9.52
C PHE A 66 8.37 2.05 10.52
N GLY A 67 8.69 0.77 10.73
CA GLY A 67 9.79 0.38 11.61
C GLY A 67 11.18 0.75 11.08
N SER A 68 11.28 1.18 9.81
CA SER A 68 12.53 1.64 9.20
C SER A 68 12.71 3.17 9.23
N ILE A 69 11.72 3.92 9.72
CA ILE A 69 11.78 5.37 9.90
C ILE A 69 12.61 5.69 11.15
N LYS A 70 13.52 6.66 11.02
CA LYS A 70 14.38 7.14 12.11
C LYS A 70 13.82 8.46 12.64
N LYS A 71 14.18 8.84 13.86
CA LYS A 71 13.63 10.04 14.55
C LYS A 71 13.87 11.36 13.79
N TYR A 72 14.92 11.41 12.97
CA TYR A 72 15.28 12.58 12.17
C TYR A 72 14.59 12.60 10.79
N ASP A 73 13.86 11.55 10.42
CA ASP A 73 13.13 11.52 9.16
C ASP A 73 11.85 12.37 9.29
N ASN A 74 11.64 13.31 8.36
CA ASN A 74 10.50 14.21 8.41
C ASN A 74 9.26 13.61 7.73
N VAL A 75 8.56 12.74 8.45
CA VAL A 75 7.30 12.14 7.99
C VAL A 75 6.13 12.97 8.47
N THR A 76 5.36 13.52 7.54
CA THR A 76 4.22 14.38 7.87
C THR A 76 2.92 13.59 8.01
N LYS A 77 2.03 14.06 8.89
CA LYS A 77 0.68 13.49 9.05
C LYS A 77 -0.09 13.47 7.72
N ALA A 78 0.07 14.50 6.89
CA ALA A 78 -0.59 14.58 5.58
C ALA A 78 -0.22 13.41 4.65
N LYS A 79 1.06 13.00 4.62
CA LYS A 79 1.49 11.82 3.84
C LYS A 79 0.82 10.55 4.33
N LEU A 80 0.71 10.36 5.65
CA LEU A 80 0.04 9.19 6.23
C LEU A 80 -1.44 9.18 5.87
N VAL A 81 -2.13 10.31 6.00
CA VAL A 81 -3.56 10.42 5.64
C VAL A 81 -3.77 10.03 4.17
N LYS A 82 -2.95 10.57 3.26
CA LYS A 82 -3.06 10.24 1.83
C LYS A 82 -2.74 8.79 1.51
N LEU A 83 -1.78 8.19 2.22
CA LEU A 83 -1.49 6.76 2.10
C LEU A 83 -2.72 5.92 2.46
N PHE A 84 -3.36 6.20 3.60
CA PHE A 84 -4.54 5.46 4.05
C PHE A 84 -5.80 5.72 3.22
N GLU A 85 -5.91 6.90 2.59
CA GLU A 85 -7.01 7.25 1.69
C GLU A 85 -6.91 6.53 0.34
N ASN A 86 -5.69 6.38 -0.18
CA ASN A 86 -5.47 5.98 -1.56
C ASN A 86 -4.93 4.56 -1.74
N VAL A 87 -4.48 3.89 -0.67
CA VAL A 87 -3.91 2.54 -0.73
C VAL A 87 -4.74 1.57 0.10
N ASP A 88 -5.20 0.48 -0.52
CA ASP A 88 -5.90 -0.59 0.18
C ASP A 88 -4.89 -1.45 0.97
N ILE A 89 -5.11 -1.55 2.27
CA ILE A 89 -4.21 -2.28 3.18
C ILE A 89 -4.82 -3.64 3.50
N LEU A 90 -4.22 -4.67 2.91
CA LEU A 90 -4.63 -6.05 3.10
C LEU A 90 -3.95 -6.66 4.33
N SER A 91 -4.56 -7.72 4.87
CA SER A 91 -3.97 -8.46 5.98
C SER A 91 -2.92 -9.45 5.45
N HIS A 92 -1.65 -9.28 5.84
CA HIS A 92 -0.58 -10.20 5.44
C HIS A 92 -0.90 -11.66 5.78
N ARG A 93 -1.48 -11.90 6.96
CA ARG A 93 -1.85 -13.24 7.42
C ARG A 93 -2.93 -13.86 6.51
N LYS A 94 -3.93 -13.09 6.10
CA LYS A 94 -4.98 -13.57 5.18
C LYS A 94 -4.43 -13.82 3.77
N GLU A 95 -3.62 -12.89 3.26
CA GLU A 95 -3.09 -12.96 1.89
C GLU A 95 -1.98 -13.99 1.71
N ARG A 96 -1.15 -14.24 2.73
CA ARG A 96 0.04 -15.10 2.64
C ARG A 96 -0.03 -16.36 3.48
N GLY A 97 -1.04 -16.50 4.35
CA GLY A 97 -1.17 -17.63 5.27
C GLY A 97 -0.02 -17.76 6.28
N LYS A 98 0.76 -16.69 6.48
CA LYS A 98 1.96 -16.67 7.32
C LYS A 98 1.90 -15.55 8.34
N GLU A 99 2.53 -15.79 9.49
CA GLU A 99 2.73 -14.76 10.50
C GLU A 99 3.78 -13.74 10.04
N LYS A 100 3.64 -12.52 10.55
CA LYS A 100 4.62 -11.45 10.32
C LYS A 100 5.94 -11.82 10.97
N LYS A 101 7.03 -11.75 10.22
CA LYS A 101 8.37 -11.91 10.81
C LYS A 101 8.72 -10.68 11.65
N ILE A 102 9.49 -10.88 12.70
CA ILE A 102 10.04 -9.77 13.50
C ILE A 102 10.95 -8.92 12.60
N LEU A 103 10.78 -7.59 12.66
CA LEU A 103 11.65 -6.68 11.96
C LEU A 103 13.05 -6.66 12.60
N THR A 104 14.04 -7.15 11.86
CA THR A 104 15.44 -7.18 12.31
C THR A 104 16.17 -5.88 11.93
N HIS A 105 17.24 -5.57 12.68
CA HIS A 105 18.09 -4.42 12.34
C HIS A 105 18.68 -4.55 10.93
N GLU A 106 19.13 -5.74 10.53
CA GLU A 106 19.65 -5.99 9.19
C GLU A 106 18.60 -5.65 8.12
N ARG A 107 17.35 -6.07 8.32
CA ARG A 107 16.25 -5.79 7.39
C ARG A 107 15.96 -4.29 7.29
N VAL A 108 16.02 -3.56 8.41
CA VAL A 108 15.86 -2.10 8.42
C VAL A 108 16.95 -1.42 7.59
N GLU A 109 18.22 -1.79 7.79
CA GLU A 109 19.33 -1.19 7.04
C GLU A 109 19.25 -1.53 5.55
N GLN A 110 18.88 -2.77 5.20
CA GLN A 110 18.62 -3.15 3.80
C GLN A 110 17.53 -2.26 3.16
N LEU A 111 16.40 -2.04 3.85
CA LEU A 111 15.31 -1.21 3.35
C LEU A 111 15.74 0.25 3.19
N ARG A 112 16.47 0.80 4.16
CA ARG A 112 16.98 2.17 4.10
C ARG A 112 17.99 2.35 2.99
N ASN A 113 18.94 1.43 2.82
CA ASN A 113 19.93 1.50 1.74
C ASN A 113 19.28 1.50 0.36
N LYS A 114 18.23 0.70 0.15
CA LYS A 114 17.48 0.70 -1.11
C LYS A 114 16.62 1.95 -1.32
N SER A 115 16.13 2.55 -0.23
CA SER A 115 15.22 3.70 -0.28
C SER A 115 15.94 5.05 -0.30
N LEU A 116 17.19 5.09 0.16
CA LEU A 116 18.03 6.29 0.26
C LEU A 116 19.24 6.25 -0.67
N GLY A 117 19.61 5.08 -1.19
CA GLY A 117 20.65 4.97 -2.21
C GLY A 117 20.25 5.82 -3.42
N ASP A 118 21.22 6.56 -3.96
CA ASP A 118 21.00 7.39 -5.14
C ASP A 118 20.45 6.51 -6.29
N ASP A 119 19.30 6.91 -6.84
CA ASP A 119 18.78 6.41 -8.11
C ASP A 119 19.74 6.84 -9.23
N LYS A 120 20.93 6.21 -9.32
CA LYS A 120 21.92 6.50 -10.37
C LYS A 120 21.58 5.87 -11.72
N ASN A 121 20.43 5.21 -11.86
CA ASN A 121 19.97 4.62 -13.11
C ASN A 121 18.43 4.64 -13.15
N GLU A 122 17.83 5.76 -13.54
CA GLU A 122 16.49 5.79 -14.14
C GLU A 122 16.52 6.64 -15.41
#